data_AF-H5SHU1-F1
#
_entry.id   AF-H5SHU1-F1
#
_cell.length_a   1.000
_cell.length_b   1.000
_cell.length_c   1.000
_cell.angle_alpha   90.00
_cell.angle_beta   90.00
_cell.angle_gamma   90.00
#
_symmetry.space_group_name_H-M   'P 1'
#
loop_
_entity.id
_entity.type
_entity.pdbx_description
1 polymer ?
#
loop_
_entity_poly.entity_id
_entity_poly.type
_entity_poly.pdbx_seq_one_letter_code
_entity_poly.pdbx_strand_id
1 'polypeptide(L)'
;MYKREEDGIVLVDQNRCRSWRMCISNCPYKKVYYNWESGKAEKCTACYPRVEAGLPTVCSETCVGRIRYNGILLYDADRIAELAATEDPKELYQAQRRIFLDPNDPEVIAQALADGIPQAWIEAAQKSPILKLVVEWELAFPLHPEFRTLPMVFYIPPLSPVQAQIDQGNLPVHEDGAIPKLEALKLPIRYLANFLTAGNEAPVVLALKRMLAMRSYMRSLHVEGQPNRKVLFDVGLTETQVKEMYQLLAIANYEDRFVIPTAPEYRAHQDIYAFQGQMGFAFGNEACSVSAYEDGFSLFPEKRKGFTQPIRFTPMRELRSKAKPVK
;
A
#
# COMPACT_ATOMS: atom_id res chain seq x y z
N MET A 1 -16.50 -10.25 -6.40
CA MET A 1 -15.33 -9.45 -5.95
C MET A 1 -14.18 -10.41 -5.80
N TYR A 2 -12.99 -9.99 -6.18
CA TYR A 2 -11.79 -10.80 -6.05
C TYR A 2 -10.60 -9.88 -5.71
N LYS A 3 -9.57 -10.46 -5.08
CA LYS A 3 -8.28 -9.81 -4.88
C LYS A 3 -7.35 -10.35 -5.96
N ARG A 4 -6.70 -9.47 -6.70
CA ARG A 4 -5.66 -9.86 -7.67
C ARG A 4 -4.47 -10.44 -6.94
N GLU A 5 -3.87 -11.48 -7.48
CA GLU A 5 -2.76 -12.18 -6.85
C GLU A 5 -1.44 -11.43 -6.99
N GLU A 6 -1.27 -10.71 -8.11
CA GLU A 6 -0.03 -10.03 -8.47
C GLU A 6 0.23 -8.76 -7.66
N ASP A 7 -0.80 -7.96 -7.36
CA ASP A 7 -0.67 -6.63 -6.75
C ASP A 7 -1.55 -6.46 -5.50
N GLY A 8 -2.41 -7.44 -5.19
CA GLY A 8 -3.32 -7.40 -4.05
C GLY A 8 -4.49 -6.41 -4.20
N ILE A 9 -4.71 -5.81 -5.37
CA ILE A 9 -5.82 -4.88 -5.60
C ILE A 9 -7.15 -5.64 -5.62
N VAL A 10 -8.12 -5.17 -4.84
CA VAL A 10 -9.47 -5.76 -4.79
C VAL A 10 -10.37 -5.10 -5.84
N LEU A 11 -10.97 -5.90 -6.73
CA LEU A 11 -11.85 -5.41 -7.79
C LEU A 11 -13.27 -6.01 -7.71
N VAL A 12 -14.23 -5.26 -8.26
CA VAL A 12 -15.57 -5.78 -8.58
C VAL A 12 -15.58 -6.11 -10.07
N ASP A 13 -15.69 -7.40 -10.37
CA ASP A 13 -15.92 -7.87 -11.74
C ASP A 13 -17.28 -7.36 -12.23
N GLN A 14 -17.25 -6.46 -13.22
CA GLN A 14 -18.46 -5.86 -13.78
C GLN A 14 -19.29 -6.86 -14.59
N ASN A 15 -18.70 -7.91 -15.16
CA ASN A 15 -19.43 -8.92 -15.93
C ASN A 15 -20.13 -9.94 -15.01
N ARG A 16 -19.48 -10.31 -13.91
CA ARG A 16 -20.03 -11.26 -12.92
C ARG A 16 -20.92 -10.60 -11.87
N CYS A 17 -20.93 -9.28 -11.74
CA CYS A 17 -21.77 -8.58 -10.77
C CYS A 17 -23.26 -8.78 -11.08
N ARG A 18 -24.02 -9.27 -10.08
CA ARG A 18 -25.48 -9.50 -10.16
C ARG A 18 -26.28 -8.60 -9.21
N SER A 19 -25.68 -7.51 -8.74
CA SER A 19 -26.44 -6.47 -8.02
C SER A 19 -27.09 -6.93 -6.70
N TRP A 20 -26.53 -7.95 -6.04
CA TRP A 20 -27.03 -8.43 -4.75
C TRP A 20 -26.87 -7.42 -3.61
N ARG A 21 -26.03 -6.38 -3.79
CA ARG A 21 -25.79 -5.27 -2.85
C ARG A 21 -25.26 -5.65 -1.45
N MET A 22 -25.07 -6.93 -1.14
CA MET A 22 -24.50 -7.39 0.13
C MET A 22 -23.08 -6.86 0.39
N CYS A 23 -22.29 -6.64 -0.66
CA CYS A 23 -20.95 -6.07 -0.55
C CYS A 23 -20.92 -4.65 0.06
N ILE A 24 -21.99 -3.88 -0.11
CA ILE A 24 -22.11 -2.50 0.38
C ILE A 24 -22.32 -2.51 1.90
N SER A 25 -23.23 -3.36 2.37
CA SER A 25 -23.49 -3.55 3.79
C SER A 25 -22.26 -4.12 4.51
N ASN A 26 -21.64 -5.14 3.91
CA ASN A 26 -20.52 -5.86 4.53
C ASN A 26 -19.21 -5.07 4.58
N CYS A 27 -19.00 -4.08 3.70
CA CYS A 27 -17.80 -3.24 3.77
C CYS A 27 -17.91 -2.30 4.98
N PRO A 28 -17.08 -2.46 6.03
CA PRO A 28 -17.20 -1.63 7.23
C PRO A 28 -16.80 -0.17 6.94
N TYR A 29 -15.88 0.04 5.98
CA TYR A 29 -15.46 1.37 5.52
C TYR A 29 -16.43 2.05 4.53
N LYS A 30 -17.49 1.36 4.10
CA LYS A 30 -18.46 1.86 3.11
C LYS A 30 -17.79 2.40 1.83
N LYS A 31 -16.78 1.67 1.33
CA LYS A 31 -16.01 1.99 0.12
C LYS A 31 -16.45 1.24 -1.13
N VAL A 32 -17.62 0.62 -1.08
CA VAL A 32 -18.32 0.05 -2.23
C VAL A 32 -19.59 0.86 -2.44
N TYR A 33 -19.76 1.38 -3.64
CA TYR A 33 -20.86 2.24 -4.04
C TYR A 33 -21.75 1.50 -5.03
N TYR A 34 -23.05 1.72 -4.95
CA TYR A 34 -23.99 1.20 -5.94
C TYR A 34 -24.16 2.22 -7.06
N ASN A 35 -23.93 1.79 -8.29
CA ASN A 35 -24.29 2.56 -9.46
C ASN A 35 -25.76 2.28 -9.79
N TRP A 36 -26.60 3.31 -9.67
CA TRP A 36 -28.04 3.23 -9.88
C TRP A 36 -28.44 3.01 -11.34
N GLU A 37 -27.59 3.40 -12.27
CA GLU A 37 -27.82 3.30 -13.71
C GLU A 37 -27.39 1.93 -14.25
N SER A 38 -26.13 1.53 -14.02
CA SER A 38 -25.65 0.21 -14.44
C SER A 38 -26.24 -0.94 -13.60
N GLY A 39 -26.78 -0.59 -12.44
CA GLY A 39 -27.24 -1.52 -11.43
C GLY A 39 -26.11 -2.27 -10.74
N LYS A 40 -24.83 -1.95 -10.97
CA LYS A 40 -23.69 -2.73 -10.46
C LYS A 40 -23.02 -2.06 -9.28
N ALA A 41 -22.24 -2.85 -8.53
CA ALA A 41 -21.39 -2.31 -7.48
C ALA A 41 -20.06 -1.84 -8.08
N GLU A 42 -19.61 -0.66 -7.65
CA GLU A 42 -18.35 -0.05 -8.05
C GLU A 42 -17.55 0.34 -6.80
N LYS A 43 -16.22 0.40 -6.94
CA LYS A 43 -15.33 0.78 -5.85
C LYS A 43 -14.04 1.38 -6.41
N CYS A 44 -13.22 1.94 -5.53
CA CYS A 44 -11.84 2.32 -5.87
C CYS A 44 -11.12 1.15 -6.53
N THR A 45 -10.60 1.35 -7.74
CA THR A 45 -9.84 0.35 -8.50
C THR A 45 -8.33 0.44 -8.24
N ALA A 46 -7.93 1.23 -7.24
CA ALA A 46 -6.53 1.57 -6.92
C ALA A 46 -5.72 2.00 -8.15
N CYS A 47 -6.38 2.60 -9.14
CA CYS A 47 -5.78 2.99 -10.42
C CYS A 47 -4.96 1.86 -11.05
N TYR A 48 -5.44 0.61 -11.00
CA TYR A 48 -4.67 -0.53 -11.47
C TYR A 48 -4.05 -0.38 -12.87
N PRO A 49 -4.67 0.28 -13.88
CA PRO A 49 -4.02 0.47 -15.18
C PRO A 49 -2.75 1.34 -15.11
N ARG A 50 -2.65 2.25 -14.12
CA ARG A 50 -1.44 3.05 -13.85
C ARG A 50 -0.42 2.24 -13.06
N VAL A 51 -0.88 1.55 -12.01
CA VAL A 51 0.00 0.74 -11.14
C VAL A 51 0.70 -0.36 -11.93
N GLU A 52 0.01 -0.97 -12.89
CA GLU A 52 0.60 -1.95 -13.82
C GLU A 52 1.77 -1.39 -14.63
N ALA A 53 1.73 -0.10 -14.96
CA ALA A 53 2.80 0.61 -15.66
C ALA A 53 3.86 1.21 -14.71
N GLY A 54 3.84 0.87 -13.41
CA GLY A 54 4.76 1.44 -12.41
C GLY A 54 4.44 2.89 -12.04
N LEU A 55 3.25 3.39 -12.39
CA LEU A 55 2.83 4.77 -12.10
C LEU A 55 2.02 4.83 -10.80
N PRO A 56 2.11 5.93 -10.04
CA PRO A 56 1.30 6.13 -8.85
C PRO A 56 -0.19 6.24 -9.17
N THR A 57 -0.99 5.98 -8.15
CA THR A 57 -2.42 6.24 -8.21
C THR A 57 -2.66 7.73 -8.39
N VAL A 58 -3.73 8.09 -9.09
CA VAL A 58 -4.05 9.50 -9.38
C VAL A 58 -4.16 10.31 -8.09
N CYS A 59 -4.82 9.76 -7.07
CA CYS A 59 -4.99 10.45 -5.80
C CYS A 59 -3.70 10.55 -4.97
N SER A 60 -2.70 9.70 -5.22
CA SER A 60 -1.34 9.82 -4.65
C SER A 60 -0.51 10.89 -5.35
N GLU A 61 -0.47 10.84 -6.68
CA GLU A 61 0.34 11.75 -7.50
C GLU A 61 -0.13 13.21 -7.40
N THR A 62 -1.44 13.42 -7.41
CA THR A 62 -2.07 14.75 -7.31
C THR A 62 -2.15 15.30 -5.89
N CYS A 63 -1.57 14.60 -4.91
CA CYS A 63 -1.63 15.03 -3.52
C CYS A 63 -0.75 16.26 -3.27
N VAL A 64 -1.38 17.44 -3.27
CA VAL A 64 -0.73 18.75 -3.09
C VAL A 64 0.08 18.81 -1.79
N GLY A 65 -0.45 18.25 -0.70
CA GLY A 65 0.23 18.23 0.61
C GLY A 65 1.39 17.26 0.71
N ARG A 66 1.68 16.49 -0.35
CA ARG A 66 2.76 15.49 -0.42
C ARG A 66 2.75 14.40 0.65
N ILE A 67 1.59 14.14 1.27
CA ILE A 67 1.44 13.21 2.41
C ILE A 67 1.23 11.73 2.04
N ARG A 68 1.16 11.40 0.75
CA ARG A 68 0.85 10.04 0.28
C ARG A 68 2.09 9.34 -0.23
N TYR A 69 2.23 8.07 0.15
CA TYR A 69 3.33 7.18 -0.18
C TYR A 69 2.74 5.91 -0.78
N ASN A 70 3.41 5.33 -1.77
CA ASN A 70 3.06 4.06 -2.37
C ASN A 70 4.31 3.17 -2.35
N GLY A 71 4.15 1.94 -1.87
CA GLY A 71 5.24 0.98 -1.78
C GLY A 71 4.70 -0.45 -1.66
N ILE A 72 5.56 -1.41 -1.97
CA ILE A 72 5.24 -2.84 -1.88
C ILE A 72 5.39 -3.32 -0.44
N LEU A 73 4.50 -4.22 -0.03
CA LEU A 73 4.63 -4.99 1.21
C LEU A 73 4.48 -6.47 0.85
N LEU A 74 5.49 -7.27 1.20
CA LEU A 74 5.37 -8.73 1.15
C LEU A 74 4.60 -9.19 2.39
N TYR A 75 3.64 -10.09 2.19
CA TYR A 75 2.84 -10.62 3.28
C TYR A 75 2.58 -12.11 3.09
N ASP A 76 2.48 -12.83 4.21
CA ASP A 76 2.11 -14.23 4.22
C ASP A 76 0.58 -14.37 4.13
N ALA A 77 0.11 -14.95 3.01
CA ALA A 77 -1.32 -15.12 2.74
C ALA A 77 -1.98 -16.20 3.61
N ASP A 78 -1.23 -17.23 4.03
CA ASP A 78 -1.77 -18.36 4.79
C ASP A 78 -2.11 -17.95 6.23
N ARG A 79 -1.42 -16.94 6.75
CA ARG A 79 -1.62 -16.41 8.10
C ARG A 79 -2.72 -15.36 8.21
N ILE A 80 -3.36 -14.96 7.09
CA ILE A 80 -4.43 -13.95 7.10
C ILE A 80 -5.57 -14.33 8.05
N ALA A 81 -6.06 -15.57 7.96
CA ALA A 81 -7.23 -16.01 8.71
C ALA A 81 -6.93 -16.06 10.22
N GLU A 82 -5.76 -16.59 10.58
CA GLU A 82 -5.26 -16.64 11.96
C GLU A 82 -5.15 -15.24 12.56
N LEU A 83 -4.45 -14.32 11.88
CA LEU A 83 -4.17 -12.99 12.42
C LEU A 83 -5.43 -12.12 12.50
N ALA A 84 -6.34 -12.23 11.52
CA ALA A 84 -7.63 -11.54 11.55
C ALA A 84 -8.56 -12.06 12.66
N ALA A 85 -8.37 -13.31 13.10
CA ALA A 85 -9.16 -13.95 14.15
C ALA A 85 -8.66 -13.67 15.57
N THR A 86 -7.56 -12.93 15.76
CA THR A 86 -6.99 -12.55 17.08
C THR A 86 -8.07 -12.06 18.04
N GLU A 87 -8.20 -12.68 19.23
CA GLU A 87 -9.33 -12.42 20.13
C GLU A 87 -9.42 -10.95 20.58
N ASP A 88 -8.32 -10.40 21.10
CA ASP A 88 -8.26 -9.00 21.57
C ASP A 88 -8.15 -8.03 20.38
N PRO A 89 -9.14 -7.13 20.17
CA PRO A 89 -9.06 -6.11 19.13
C PRO A 89 -7.86 -5.18 19.25
N LYS A 90 -7.34 -4.94 20.47
CA LYS A 90 -6.19 -4.05 20.70
C LYS A 90 -4.87 -4.62 20.16
N GLU A 91 -4.80 -5.93 20.01
CA GLU A 91 -3.63 -6.62 19.47
C GLU A 91 -3.68 -6.78 17.95
N LEU A 92 -4.81 -6.50 17.29
CA LEU A 92 -4.96 -6.65 15.83
C LEU A 92 -3.98 -5.80 15.04
N TYR A 93 -3.60 -4.62 15.53
CA TYR A 93 -2.54 -3.80 14.93
C TYR A 93 -1.21 -4.55 14.90
N GLN A 94 -0.81 -5.14 16.03
CA GLN A 94 0.44 -5.90 16.12
C GLN A 94 0.35 -7.21 15.35
N ALA A 95 -0.80 -7.88 15.38
CA ALA A 95 -1.06 -9.07 14.58
C ALA A 95 -0.91 -8.76 13.09
N GLN A 96 -1.48 -7.66 12.61
CA GLN A 96 -1.31 -7.23 11.22
C GLN A 96 0.16 -6.94 10.89
N ARG A 97 0.93 -6.32 11.77
CA ARG A 97 2.36 -6.10 11.51
C ARG A 97 3.15 -7.40 11.35
N ARG A 98 2.79 -8.46 12.08
CA ARG A 98 3.42 -9.80 11.97
C ARG A 98 3.10 -10.52 10.66
N ILE A 99 2.15 -10.02 9.87
CA ILE A 99 1.88 -10.56 8.53
C ILE A 99 2.94 -10.13 7.51
N PHE A 100 3.57 -8.97 7.75
CA PHE A 100 4.53 -8.40 6.82
C PHE A 100 5.89 -9.07 6.99
N LEU A 101 6.46 -9.45 5.86
CA LEU A 101 7.73 -10.13 5.77
C LEU A 101 8.85 -9.13 5.51
N ASP A 102 10.05 -9.39 6.04
CA ASP A 102 11.22 -8.57 5.77
C ASP A 102 11.76 -8.90 4.36
N PRO A 103 11.72 -7.96 3.40
CA PRO A 103 12.19 -8.20 2.04
C PRO A 103 13.72 -8.26 1.92
N ASN A 104 14.47 -7.98 3.01
CA ASN A 104 15.93 -8.13 3.05
C ASN A 104 16.37 -9.48 3.62
N ASP A 105 15.45 -10.26 4.20
CA ASP A 105 15.75 -11.59 4.73
C ASP A 105 15.99 -12.57 3.57
N PRO A 106 17.15 -13.25 3.50
CA PRO A 106 17.46 -14.21 2.44
C PRO A 106 16.44 -15.36 2.34
N GLU A 107 15.83 -15.80 3.45
CA GLU A 107 14.81 -16.86 3.43
C GLU A 107 13.52 -16.37 2.77
N VAL A 108 13.09 -15.15 3.10
CA VAL A 108 11.92 -14.51 2.48
C VAL A 108 12.14 -14.26 0.99
N ILE A 109 13.34 -13.84 0.60
CA ILE A 109 13.69 -13.62 -0.82
C ILE A 109 13.61 -14.94 -1.60
N ALA A 110 14.19 -16.02 -1.05
CA ALA A 110 14.16 -17.33 -1.68
C ALA A 110 12.72 -17.86 -1.83
N GLN A 111 11.90 -17.70 -0.78
CA GLN A 111 10.50 -18.09 -0.79
C GLN A 111 9.68 -17.25 -1.79
N ALA A 112 9.86 -15.93 -1.80
CA ALA A 112 9.15 -15.04 -2.72
C ALA A 112 9.45 -15.38 -4.20
N LEU A 113 10.70 -15.72 -4.52
CA LEU A 113 11.07 -16.19 -5.85
C LEU A 113 10.43 -17.55 -6.19
N ALA A 114 10.34 -18.46 -5.22
CA ALA A 114 9.67 -19.75 -5.38
C ALA A 114 8.16 -19.59 -5.64
N ASP A 115 7.53 -18.62 -4.99
CA ASP A 115 6.12 -18.25 -5.17
C ASP A 115 5.86 -17.43 -6.46
N GLY A 116 6.91 -17.17 -7.24
CA GLY A 116 6.83 -16.51 -8.54
C GLY A 116 6.80 -14.98 -8.49
N ILE A 117 7.13 -14.35 -7.35
CA ILE A 117 7.26 -12.89 -7.26
C ILE A 117 8.52 -12.46 -8.04
N PRO A 118 8.42 -11.49 -8.98
CA PRO A 118 9.59 -11.01 -9.72
C PRO A 118 10.66 -10.40 -8.83
N GLN A 119 11.91 -10.54 -9.25
CA GLN A 119 13.05 -9.86 -8.61
C GLN A 119 12.82 -8.33 -8.49
N ALA A 120 12.27 -7.68 -9.52
CA ALA A 120 11.98 -6.24 -9.49
C ALA A 120 10.96 -5.85 -8.40
N TRP A 121 10.02 -6.74 -8.07
CA TRP A 121 9.05 -6.52 -6.99
C TRP A 121 9.69 -6.67 -5.61
N ILE A 122 10.60 -7.64 -5.46
CA ILE A 122 11.39 -7.83 -4.24
C ILE A 122 12.28 -6.61 -4.01
N GLU A 123 12.99 -6.14 -5.04
CA GLU A 123 13.83 -4.92 -4.97
C GLU A 123 13.01 -3.66 -4.63
N ALA A 124 11.79 -3.55 -5.17
CA ALA A 124 10.87 -2.47 -4.82
C ALA A 124 10.38 -2.59 -3.37
N ALA A 125 10.15 -3.80 -2.86
CA ALA A 125 9.79 -4.04 -1.46
C ALA A 125 10.93 -3.65 -0.51
N GLN A 126 12.19 -3.94 -0.85
CA GLN A 126 13.38 -3.55 -0.07
C GLN A 126 13.51 -2.02 0.07
N LYS A 127 13.06 -1.28 -0.94
CA LYS A 127 13.08 0.19 -0.95
C LYS A 127 11.74 0.81 -0.53
N SER A 128 10.80 0.01 -0.04
CA SER A 128 9.42 0.44 0.19
C SER A 128 9.33 1.48 1.32
N PRO A 129 8.81 2.69 1.05
CA PRO A 129 8.59 3.69 2.10
C PRO A 129 7.54 3.22 3.11
N ILE A 130 6.60 2.36 2.69
CA ILE A 130 5.53 1.87 3.56
C ILE A 130 6.07 0.88 4.59
N LEU A 131 7.00 0.01 4.20
CA LEU A 131 7.64 -0.92 5.12
C LEU A 131 8.36 -0.16 6.24
N LYS A 132 9.14 0.87 5.88
CA LYS A 132 9.80 1.75 6.84
C LYS A 132 8.82 2.41 7.81
N LEU A 133 7.73 2.98 7.28
CA LEU A 133 6.73 3.69 8.08
C LEU A 133 5.92 2.79 9.01
N VAL A 134 5.56 1.58 8.58
CA VAL A 134 4.67 0.66 9.30
C VAL A 134 5.44 -0.30 10.21
N VAL A 135 6.51 -0.89 9.70
CA VAL A 135 7.25 -1.97 10.38
C VAL A 135 8.44 -1.42 11.15
N GLU A 136 9.34 -0.67 10.49
CA GLU A 136 10.62 -0.25 11.09
C GLU A 136 10.46 0.91 12.09
N TRP A 137 9.74 1.97 11.71
CA TRP A 137 9.62 3.18 12.51
C TRP A 137 8.32 3.26 13.32
N GLU A 138 7.37 2.36 13.06
CA GLU A 138 6.07 2.25 13.74
C GLU A 138 5.33 3.59 13.83
N LEU A 139 5.34 4.34 12.72
CA LEU A 139 4.71 5.67 12.63
C LEU A 139 3.32 5.60 12.01
N ALA A 140 3.07 4.61 11.15
CA ALA A 140 1.85 4.49 10.37
C ALA A 140 0.99 3.32 10.86
N PHE A 141 -0.31 3.59 11.08
CA PHE A 141 -1.27 2.66 11.67
C PHE A 141 -2.42 2.34 10.71
N PRO A 142 -2.98 1.12 10.77
CA PRO A 142 -4.17 0.77 10.01
C PRO A 142 -5.37 1.58 10.48
N LEU A 143 -6.34 1.81 9.59
CA LEU A 143 -7.61 2.44 9.96
C LEU A 143 -8.61 1.39 10.44
N HIS A 144 -9.13 1.55 11.65
CA HIS A 144 -10.08 0.66 12.31
C HIS A 144 -9.67 -0.83 12.23
N PRO A 145 -8.54 -1.23 12.84
CA PRO A 145 -8.09 -2.62 12.83
C PRO A 145 -9.12 -3.59 13.42
N GLU A 146 -9.99 -3.14 14.33
CA GLU A 146 -11.08 -3.89 14.95
C GLU A 146 -12.10 -4.46 13.96
N PHE A 147 -12.13 -3.95 12.72
CA PHE A 147 -12.96 -4.51 11.65
C PHE A 147 -12.42 -5.83 11.08
N ARG A 148 -11.22 -6.25 11.47
CA ARG A 148 -10.62 -7.56 11.13
C ARG A 148 -10.47 -7.80 9.62
N THR A 149 -10.38 -6.74 8.83
CA THR A 149 -10.16 -6.83 7.38
C THR A 149 -8.69 -6.73 6.98
N LEU A 150 -7.78 -6.54 7.95
CA LEU A 150 -6.34 -6.29 7.74
C LEU A 150 -6.10 -5.21 6.65
N PRO A 151 -6.51 -3.95 6.90
CA PRO A 151 -6.52 -2.90 5.88
C PRO A 151 -5.10 -2.51 5.44
N MET A 152 -4.89 -2.36 4.12
CA MET A 152 -3.58 -2.07 3.52
C MET A 152 -3.32 -0.57 3.28
N VAL A 153 -4.11 0.31 3.90
CA VAL A 153 -3.91 1.77 3.85
C VAL A 153 -3.66 2.26 5.26
N PHE A 154 -2.48 2.83 5.49
CA PHE A 154 -2.00 3.24 6.80
C PHE A 154 -1.95 4.76 6.94
N TYR A 155 -2.05 5.24 8.17
CA TYR A 155 -2.12 6.66 8.51
C TYR A 155 -1.11 6.99 9.61
N ILE A 156 -0.37 8.07 9.40
CA ILE A 156 0.47 8.67 10.44
C ILE A 156 -0.41 9.62 11.26
N PRO A 157 -0.43 9.51 12.60
CA PRO A 157 -1.27 10.37 13.42
C PRO A 157 -0.79 11.83 13.34
N PRO A 158 -1.69 12.83 13.29
CA PRO A 158 -1.27 14.22 13.18
C PRO A 158 -0.74 14.75 14.52
N LEU A 159 0.30 15.58 14.47
CA LEU A 159 0.62 16.49 15.57
C LEU A 159 -0.41 17.61 15.60
N SER A 160 -0.79 18.08 16.79
CA SER A 160 -1.75 19.17 16.96
C SER A 160 -1.12 20.44 17.55
N PRO A 161 -1.71 21.62 17.30
CA PRO A 161 -1.27 22.86 17.96
C PRO A 161 -1.37 22.80 19.49
N VAL A 162 -0.61 23.68 20.14
CA VAL A 162 -0.49 23.81 21.61
C VAL A 162 -0.95 25.18 22.12
N GLN A 163 -1.76 25.91 21.32
CA GLN A 163 -2.10 27.32 21.53
C GLN A 163 -2.62 27.63 22.94
N ALA A 164 -3.50 26.79 23.48
CA ALA A 164 -4.05 27.00 24.82
C ALA A 164 -2.99 27.01 25.94
N GLN A 165 -1.91 26.22 25.79
CA GLN A 165 -0.79 26.18 26.74
C GLN A 165 0.16 27.36 26.54
N ILE A 166 0.31 27.85 25.30
CA ILE A 166 1.06 29.07 24.99
C ILE A 166 0.39 30.28 25.63
N ASP A 167 -0.92 30.42 25.47
CA ASP A 167 -1.70 31.54 26.00
C ASP A 167 -1.64 31.61 27.55
N GLN A 168 -1.43 30.46 28.20
CA GLN A 168 -1.29 30.33 29.66
C GLN A 168 0.16 30.51 30.15
N GLY A 169 1.13 30.72 29.26
CA GLY A 169 2.55 30.86 29.60
C GLY A 169 3.22 29.60 30.13
N ASN A 170 2.53 28.46 30.11
CA ASN A 170 2.94 27.19 30.75
C ASN A 170 3.33 26.13 29.71
N LEU A 171 3.95 26.51 28.59
CA LEU A 171 4.29 25.54 27.56
C LEU A 171 5.35 24.55 28.07
N PRO A 172 5.01 23.26 28.29
CA PRO A 172 6.01 22.29 28.65
C PRO A 172 6.81 21.97 27.39
N VAL A 173 8.07 22.38 27.38
CA VAL A 173 9.00 22.16 26.27
C VAL A 173 10.02 21.08 26.64
N HIS A 174 10.56 20.40 25.63
CA HIS A 174 11.75 19.56 25.79
C HIS A 174 12.97 20.42 26.17
N GLU A 175 14.11 19.78 26.50
CA GLU A 175 15.36 20.48 26.90
C GLU A 175 15.78 21.58 25.89
N ASP A 176 15.39 21.45 24.63
CA ASP A 176 15.67 22.41 23.55
C ASP A 176 14.83 23.71 23.63
N GLY A 177 13.92 23.84 24.60
CA GLY A 177 13.17 25.07 24.88
C GLY A 177 12.09 25.47 23.86
N ALA A 178 11.96 24.75 22.72
CA ALA A 178 11.10 25.16 21.61
C ALA A 178 10.06 24.12 21.16
N ILE A 179 10.39 22.82 21.23
CA ILE A 179 9.47 21.75 20.80
C ILE A 179 8.58 21.37 22.00
N PRO A 180 7.25 21.43 21.86
CA PRO A 180 6.34 21.08 22.94
C PRO A 180 6.40 19.59 23.26
N LYS A 181 6.19 19.25 24.52
CA LYS A 181 5.99 17.86 24.94
C LYS A 181 4.62 17.34 24.47
N LEU A 182 4.49 16.02 24.44
CA LEU A 182 3.28 15.34 23.97
C LEU A 182 2.02 15.78 24.74
N GLU A 183 2.15 16.04 26.05
CA GLU A 183 1.04 16.38 26.93
C GLU A 183 0.43 17.75 26.63
N ALA A 184 1.15 18.62 25.91
CA ALA A 184 0.65 19.93 25.51
C ALA A 184 -0.25 19.89 24.26
N LEU A 185 -0.25 18.78 23.52
CA LEU A 185 -1.02 18.63 22.29
C LEU A 185 -2.53 18.71 22.57
N LYS A 186 -3.24 19.53 21.78
CA LYS A 186 -4.70 19.70 21.88
C LYS A 186 -5.50 18.44 21.53
N LEU A 187 -5.04 17.62 20.59
CA LEU A 187 -5.80 16.43 20.16
C LEU A 187 -5.75 15.33 21.23
N PRO A 188 -6.91 14.84 21.72
CA PRO A 188 -6.93 13.74 22.68
C PRO A 188 -6.31 12.46 22.08
N ILE A 189 -5.32 11.88 22.74
CA ILE A 189 -4.65 10.66 22.29
C ILE A 189 -5.66 9.51 22.19
N ARG A 190 -6.59 9.42 23.15
CA ARG A 190 -7.69 8.45 23.13
C ARG A 190 -8.53 8.51 21.85
N TYR A 191 -8.76 9.71 21.31
CA TYR A 191 -9.49 9.87 20.05
C TYR A 191 -8.72 9.22 18.89
N LEU A 192 -7.41 9.47 18.80
CA LEU A 192 -6.53 8.85 17.80
C LEU A 192 -6.47 7.32 17.94
N ALA A 193 -6.32 6.85 19.19
CA ALA A 193 -6.25 5.42 19.48
C ALA A 193 -7.52 4.67 19.08
N ASN A 194 -8.71 5.28 19.27
CA ASN A 194 -9.98 4.65 18.94
C ASN A 194 -10.09 4.23 17.47
N PHE A 195 -9.51 4.97 16.53
CA PHE A 195 -9.58 4.63 15.10
C PHE A 195 -8.29 4.06 14.51
N LEU A 196 -7.14 4.17 15.16
CA LEU A 196 -5.86 3.65 14.63
C LEU A 196 -5.42 2.33 15.27
N THR A 197 -5.82 2.09 16.52
CA THR A 197 -5.26 1.00 17.34
C THR A 197 -6.32 0.35 18.24
N ALA A 198 -7.60 0.42 17.84
CA ALA A 198 -8.73 -0.11 18.61
C ALA A 198 -8.78 0.34 20.08
N GLY A 199 -8.33 1.57 20.35
CA GLY A 199 -8.29 2.19 21.67
C GLY A 199 -7.00 1.95 22.48
N ASN A 200 -5.97 1.30 21.90
CA ASN A 200 -4.66 1.19 22.55
C ASN A 200 -3.82 2.45 22.33
N GLU A 201 -3.61 3.25 23.37
CA GLU A 201 -2.90 4.53 23.26
C GLU A 201 -1.39 4.39 23.12
N ALA A 202 -0.79 3.31 23.63
CA ALA A 202 0.66 3.18 23.73
C ALA A 202 1.40 3.28 22.37
N PRO A 203 0.94 2.60 21.28
CA PRO A 203 1.58 2.75 19.97
C PRO A 203 1.45 4.17 19.40
N VAL A 204 0.30 4.82 19.58
CA VAL A 204 0.07 6.19 19.09
C VAL A 204 0.97 7.18 19.81
N VAL A 205 1.10 7.05 21.14
CA VAL A 205 2.02 7.84 21.96
C VAL A 205 3.45 7.69 21.46
N LEU A 206 3.89 6.46 21.18
CA LEU A 206 5.24 6.19 20.67
C LEU A 206 5.49 6.88 19.33
N ALA A 207 4.57 6.76 18.37
CA ALA A 207 4.68 7.41 17.07
C ALA A 207 4.75 8.94 17.17
N LEU A 208 3.89 9.55 17.99
CA LEU A 208 3.90 11.00 18.21
C LEU A 208 5.21 11.46 18.86
N LYS A 209 5.72 10.71 19.85
CA LYS A 209 7.03 10.98 20.49
C LYS A 209 8.17 10.86 19.48
N ARG A 210 8.18 9.84 18.62
CA ARG A 210 9.19 9.68 17.55
C ARG A 210 9.18 10.86 16.57
N MET A 211 8.01 11.36 16.18
CA MET A 211 7.92 12.56 15.32
C MET A 211 8.40 13.84 16.02
N LEU A 212 8.08 14.02 17.30
CA LEU A 212 8.59 15.14 18.09
C LEU A 212 10.12 15.05 18.27
N ALA A 213 10.64 13.84 18.52
CA ALA A 213 12.07 13.58 18.64
C ALA A 213 12.83 13.88 17.35
N MET A 214 12.28 13.48 16.19
CA MET A 214 12.84 13.84 14.87
C MET A 214 12.92 15.37 14.70
N ARG A 215 11.86 16.10 15.07
CA ARG A 215 11.84 17.57 14.98
C ARG A 215 12.85 18.23 15.90
N SER A 216 12.95 17.75 17.13
CA SER A 216 13.95 18.22 18.11
C SER A 216 15.38 17.96 17.62
N TYR A 217 15.68 16.74 17.19
CA TYR A 217 16.99 16.39 16.66
C TYR A 217 17.36 17.23 15.44
N MET A 218 16.46 17.36 14.46
CA MET A 218 16.72 18.15 13.26
C MET A 218 16.88 19.64 13.57
N ARG A 219 16.19 20.16 14.58
CA ARG A 219 16.42 21.53 15.07
C ARG A 219 17.81 21.68 15.67
N SER A 220 18.23 20.80 16.57
CA SER A 220 19.57 20.85 17.19
C SER A 220 20.68 20.86 16.14
N LEU A 221 20.49 20.05 15.08
CA LEU A 221 21.42 19.99 13.95
C LEU A 221 21.44 21.30 13.13
N HIS A 222 20.29 21.85 12.75
CA HIS A 222 20.21 22.99 11.82
C HIS A 222 20.34 24.37 12.49
N VAL A 223 19.92 24.50 13.75
CA VAL A 223 19.86 25.78 14.47
C VAL A 223 21.06 25.94 15.40
N GLU A 224 21.33 24.94 16.22
CA GLU A 224 22.40 24.98 17.24
C GLU A 224 23.73 24.47 16.69
N GLY A 225 23.71 23.75 15.57
CA GLY A 225 24.89 23.15 14.95
C GLY A 225 25.48 21.98 15.75
N GLN A 226 24.80 21.53 16.81
CA GLN A 226 25.24 20.44 17.67
C GLN A 226 24.15 19.36 17.77
N PRO A 227 24.42 18.11 17.37
CA PRO A 227 23.41 17.05 17.39
C PRO A 227 23.08 16.60 18.82
N ASN A 228 21.86 16.85 19.29
CA ASN A 228 21.37 16.35 20.57
C ASN A 228 20.88 14.90 20.43
N ARG A 229 21.75 13.93 20.78
CA ARG A 229 21.44 12.49 20.68
C ARG A 229 20.56 11.95 21.80
N LYS A 230 20.40 12.67 22.91
CA LYS A 230 19.63 12.20 24.07
C LYS A 230 18.17 11.96 23.72
N VAL A 231 17.59 12.88 22.94
CA VAL A 231 16.18 12.85 22.52
C VAL A 231 15.87 11.61 21.66
N LEU A 232 16.86 11.07 20.96
CA LEU A 232 16.70 9.87 20.14
C LEU A 232 16.73 8.59 20.97
N PHE A 233 17.54 8.55 22.03
CA PHE A 233 17.66 7.41 22.93
C PHE A 233 16.32 7.12 23.64
N ASP A 234 15.60 8.18 24.06
CA ASP A 234 14.32 8.08 24.76
C ASP A 234 13.21 7.40 23.92
N VAL A 235 13.32 7.42 22.60
CA VAL A 235 12.33 6.86 21.66
C VAL A 235 12.85 5.66 20.87
N GLY A 236 14.06 5.19 21.18
CA GLY A 236 14.70 4.04 20.54
C GLY A 236 15.03 4.24 19.06
N LEU A 237 15.34 5.48 18.64
CA LEU A 237 15.72 5.77 17.25
C LEU A 237 17.23 5.99 17.12
N THR A 238 17.79 5.57 15.99
CA THR A 238 19.18 5.86 15.63
C THR A 238 19.29 7.15 14.82
N GLU A 239 20.49 7.74 14.80
CA GLU A 239 20.78 8.93 13.98
C GLU A 239 20.49 8.68 12.48
N THR A 240 20.83 7.49 11.98
CA THR A 240 20.56 7.09 10.59
C THR A 240 19.06 7.02 10.32
N GLN A 241 18.28 6.36 11.18
CA GLN A 241 16.83 6.27 11.04
C GLN A 241 16.18 7.66 11.03
N VAL A 242 16.63 8.58 11.87
CA VAL A 242 16.05 9.93 11.94
C VAL A 242 16.37 10.76 10.69
N LYS A 243 17.57 10.60 10.12
CA LYS A 243 17.93 11.23 8.84
C LYS A 243 17.11 10.65 7.69
N GLU A 244 16.88 9.35 7.66
CA GLU A 244 16.01 8.72 6.67
C GLU A 244 14.54 9.12 6.84
N MET A 245 14.05 9.21 8.08
CA MET A 245 12.72 9.73 8.38
C MET A 245 12.56 11.16 7.88
N TYR A 246 13.56 12.01 8.07
CA TYR A 246 13.54 13.39 7.57
C TYR A 246 13.59 13.46 6.04
N GLN A 247 14.42 12.63 5.40
CA GLN A 247 14.44 12.50 3.95
C GLN A 247 13.05 12.11 3.42
N LEU A 248 12.42 11.10 4.02
CA LEU A 248 11.14 10.59 3.55
C LEU A 248 9.97 11.52 3.86
N LEU A 249 9.88 12.07 5.09
CA LEU A 249 8.73 12.82 5.56
C LEU A 249 8.81 14.33 5.29
N ALA A 250 10.00 14.92 5.29
CA ALA A 250 10.19 16.37 5.15
C ALA A 250 10.60 16.76 3.72
N ILE A 251 11.65 16.13 3.17
CA ILE A 251 12.09 16.40 1.79
C ILE A 251 11.12 15.74 0.79
N ALA A 252 10.80 14.47 1.06
CA ALA A 252 9.73 13.71 0.44
C ALA A 252 9.78 13.71 -1.09
N ASN A 253 10.96 13.43 -1.67
CA ASN A 253 11.16 13.41 -3.11
C ASN A 253 10.18 12.46 -3.82
N TYR A 254 9.98 12.65 -5.13
CA TYR A 254 8.97 11.89 -5.85
C TYR A 254 9.30 10.39 -5.86
N GLU A 255 10.56 10.06 -6.13
CA GLU A 255 11.13 8.71 -6.15
C GLU A 255 11.13 8.03 -4.77
N ASP A 256 11.28 8.79 -3.69
CA ASP A 256 11.22 8.26 -2.32
C ASP A 256 9.78 7.94 -1.90
N ARG A 257 8.81 8.69 -2.42
CA ARG A 257 7.39 8.51 -2.07
C ARG A 257 6.72 7.39 -2.83
N PHE A 258 7.09 7.19 -4.08
CA PHE A 258 6.40 6.27 -4.98
C PHE A 258 7.38 5.22 -5.51
N VAL A 259 7.45 4.10 -4.80
CA VAL A 259 8.26 2.94 -5.16
C VAL A 259 7.32 1.85 -5.67
N ILE A 260 6.98 1.94 -6.95
CA ILE A 260 5.98 1.06 -7.59
C ILE A 260 6.67 0.32 -8.75
N PRO A 261 6.86 -1.00 -8.65
CA PRO A 261 7.38 -1.78 -9.74
C PRO A 261 6.34 -1.88 -10.86
N THR A 262 6.79 -2.11 -12.09
CA THR A 262 5.89 -2.49 -13.18
C THR A 262 5.30 -3.87 -12.90
N ALA A 263 4.04 -4.08 -13.28
CA ALA A 263 3.43 -5.40 -13.19
C ALA A 263 4.26 -6.39 -14.03
N PRO A 264 4.47 -7.62 -13.54
CA PRO A 264 5.22 -8.60 -14.28
C PRO A 264 4.58 -8.87 -15.64
N GLU A 265 5.37 -8.70 -16.70
CA GLU A 265 4.98 -8.97 -18.10
C GLU A 265 4.45 -10.41 -18.30
N TYR A 266 4.81 -11.34 -17.42
CA TYR A 266 4.56 -12.77 -17.61
C TYR A 266 3.14 -13.25 -17.20
N ARG A 267 2.33 -12.42 -16.54
CA ARG A 267 0.93 -12.76 -16.18
C ARG A 267 -0.11 -12.23 -17.16
N ALA A 268 0.30 -11.73 -18.32
CA ALA A 268 -0.64 -11.64 -19.43
C ALA A 268 -1.07 -13.07 -19.77
N HIS A 269 -2.34 -13.41 -19.59
CA HIS A 269 -2.95 -14.67 -20.06
C HIS A 269 -2.91 -14.83 -21.61
N GLN A 270 -2.09 -14.02 -22.28
CA GLN A 270 -2.18 -13.61 -23.66
C GLN A 270 -0.77 -13.23 -24.16
N ASP A 271 -0.44 -13.62 -25.38
CA ASP A 271 0.84 -13.27 -26.02
C ASP A 271 0.90 -11.76 -26.31
N ILE A 272 1.79 -11.02 -25.64
CA ILE A 272 1.83 -9.55 -25.75
C ILE A 272 2.18 -9.09 -27.17
N TYR A 273 3.05 -9.83 -27.87
CA TYR A 273 3.44 -9.50 -29.24
C TYR A 273 2.31 -9.77 -30.23
N ALA A 274 1.52 -10.81 -29.96
CA ALA A 274 0.29 -11.10 -30.70
C ALA A 274 -0.75 -9.98 -30.61
N PHE A 275 -0.90 -9.37 -29.44
CA PHE A 275 -1.89 -8.32 -29.19
C PHE A 275 -1.35 -6.90 -29.42
N GLN A 276 -0.06 -6.75 -29.76
CA GLN A 276 0.55 -5.46 -30.09
C GLN A 276 -0.15 -4.86 -31.31
N GLY A 277 -0.67 -3.64 -31.18
CA GLY A 277 -1.44 -2.97 -32.23
C GLY A 277 -2.89 -3.45 -32.39
N GLN A 278 -3.38 -4.36 -31.53
CA GLN A 278 -4.78 -4.80 -31.52
C GLN A 278 -5.60 -4.23 -30.35
N MET A 279 -4.92 -3.90 -29.23
CA MET A 279 -5.58 -3.32 -28.05
C MET A 279 -6.12 -1.92 -28.36
N GLY A 280 -7.38 -1.65 -27.99
CA GLY A 280 -8.09 -0.39 -28.25
C GLY A 280 -9.10 -0.44 -29.42
N PHE A 281 -9.07 -1.49 -30.24
CA PHE A 281 -10.04 -1.69 -31.33
C PHE A 281 -11.30 -2.45 -30.85
N ALA A 282 -12.23 -1.73 -30.21
CA ALA A 282 -13.49 -2.28 -29.71
C ALA A 282 -14.61 -2.27 -30.78
N PHE A 283 -14.50 -3.12 -31.80
CA PHE A 283 -15.50 -3.22 -32.89
C PHE A 283 -16.79 -3.99 -32.51
N GLY A 284 -17.04 -4.25 -31.22
CA GLY A 284 -18.28 -4.89 -30.75
C GLY A 284 -18.31 -6.42 -30.77
N ASN A 285 -17.22 -7.11 -31.13
CA ASN A 285 -17.11 -8.57 -31.02
C ASN A 285 -16.61 -9.00 -29.62
N GLU A 286 -17.31 -8.56 -28.58
CA GLU A 286 -17.02 -8.86 -27.17
C GLU A 286 -17.43 -10.27 -26.76
N ALA A 287 -18.22 -10.98 -27.58
CA ALA A 287 -18.56 -12.38 -27.37
C ALA A 287 -17.31 -13.29 -27.36
N CYS A 288 -16.21 -12.86 -27.99
CA CYS A 288 -14.90 -13.51 -27.97
C CYS A 288 -13.95 -12.98 -26.87
N SER A 289 -14.46 -12.24 -25.88
CA SER A 289 -13.65 -11.81 -24.73
C SER A 289 -13.59 -12.92 -23.68
N VAL A 290 -12.41 -13.54 -23.56
CA VAL A 290 -11.99 -14.55 -22.57
C VAL A 290 -12.79 -15.87 -22.57
N SER A 291 -14.11 -15.86 -22.35
CA SER A 291 -14.91 -17.08 -22.16
C SER A 291 -15.10 -17.91 -23.42
N ALA A 292 -15.42 -17.29 -24.57
CA ALA A 292 -15.54 -18.05 -25.82
C ALA A 292 -14.18 -18.47 -26.40
N TYR A 293 -13.08 -17.90 -25.89
CA TYR A 293 -11.73 -18.32 -26.25
C TYR A 293 -11.28 -19.55 -25.44
N GLU A 294 -11.56 -19.60 -24.14
CA GLU A 294 -11.25 -20.75 -23.28
C GLU A 294 -12.03 -22.01 -23.67
N ASP A 295 -13.32 -21.86 -24.01
CA ASP A 295 -14.20 -22.98 -24.39
C ASP A 295 -14.22 -23.26 -25.91
N GLY A 296 -13.62 -22.38 -26.72
CA GLY A 296 -13.55 -22.53 -28.19
C GLY A 296 -14.89 -22.40 -28.93
N PHE A 297 -15.94 -21.94 -28.25
CA PHE A 297 -17.29 -21.85 -28.79
C PHE A 297 -17.94 -20.48 -28.47
N SER A 298 -18.45 -19.81 -29.51
CA SER A 298 -19.26 -18.59 -29.42
C SER A 298 -20.55 -18.80 -30.22
N LEU A 299 -21.68 -18.32 -29.69
CA LEU A 299 -22.96 -18.29 -30.40
C LEU A 299 -22.91 -17.43 -31.67
N PHE A 300 -22.00 -16.46 -31.72
CA PHE A 300 -21.73 -15.62 -32.88
C PHE A 300 -20.27 -15.84 -33.31
N PRO A 301 -19.98 -16.88 -34.10
CA PRO A 301 -18.64 -17.18 -34.57
C PRO A 301 -18.25 -16.20 -35.69
N GLU A 302 -18.12 -14.93 -35.38
CA GLU A 302 -17.40 -14.01 -36.24
C GLU A 302 -15.91 -14.33 -36.12
N LYS A 303 -15.32 -14.84 -37.21
CA LYS A 303 -13.87 -14.96 -37.33
C LYS A 303 -13.26 -13.57 -37.13
N ARG A 304 -12.60 -13.34 -36.00
CA ARG A 304 -11.53 -12.33 -35.92
C ARG A 304 -10.55 -12.65 -37.04
N LYS A 305 -10.52 -11.85 -38.11
CA LYS A 305 -9.69 -12.09 -39.31
C LYS A 305 -8.18 -11.79 -39.10
N GLY A 306 -7.71 -11.71 -37.84
CA GLY A 306 -6.34 -11.32 -37.53
C GLY A 306 -5.83 -11.86 -36.19
N PHE A 307 -5.18 -13.02 -36.28
CA PHE A 307 -4.01 -13.53 -35.52
C PHE A 307 -3.99 -13.84 -34.01
N THR A 308 -3.22 -14.93 -33.80
CA THR A 308 -2.50 -15.47 -32.64
C THR A 308 -3.29 -16.09 -31.50
N GLN A 309 -3.04 -17.38 -31.28
CA GLN A 309 -3.57 -18.17 -30.17
C GLN A 309 -2.83 -17.80 -28.89
N PRO A 310 -3.50 -17.30 -27.83
CA PRO A 310 -2.99 -17.38 -26.48
C PRO A 310 -2.43 -18.76 -26.19
N ILE A 311 -1.12 -18.82 -25.98
CA ILE A 311 -0.47 -20.02 -25.50
C ILE A 311 -0.87 -20.14 -24.03
N ARG A 312 -1.34 -21.32 -23.61
CA ARG A 312 -1.49 -21.66 -22.19
C ARG A 312 -0.23 -21.23 -21.43
N PHE A 313 -0.40 -20.72 -20.22
CA PHE A 313 0.66 -20.28 -19.30
C PHE A 313 2.03 -20.86 -19.66
N THR A 314 2.85 -20.09 -20.35
CA THR A 314 4.14 -20.52 -20.87
C THR A 314 5.21 -19.65 -20.20
N PRO A 315 6.06 -20.21 -19.34
CA PRO A 315 7.16 -19.48 -18.74
C PRO A 315 8.00 -18.79 -19.83
N MET A 316 8.41 -17.53 -19.62
CA MET A 316 9.11 -16.72 -20.64
C MET A 316 10.40 -17.37 -21.19
N ARG A 317 10.99 -18.28 -20.41
CA ARG A 317 12.14 -19.13 -20.81
C ARG A 317 11.84 -19.97 -22.05
N GLU A 318 10.60 -20.46 -22.18
CA GLU A 318 10.15 -21.26 -23.31
C GLU A 318 9.83 -20.40 -24.55
N LEU A 319 9.32 -19.17 -24.35
CA LEU A 319 9.04 -18.21 -25.43
C LEU A 319 10.34 -17.73 -26.11
N ARG A 320 11.39 -17.43 -25.33
CA ARG A 320 12.70 -17.05 -25.87
C ARG A 320 13.37 -18.17 -26.68
N SER A 321 13.12 -19.43 -26.33
CA SER A 321 13.66 -20.59 -27.07
C SER A 321 12.97 -20.81 -28.43
N LYS A 322 11.75 -20.29 -28.60
CA LYS A 322 10.91 -20.47 -29.80
C LYS A 322 11.00 -19.29 -30.78
N ALA A 323 11.60 -18.18 -30.38
CA ALA A 323 11.90 -17.07 -31.28
C ALA A 323 13.01 -17.48 -32.25
N LYS A 324 12.64 -17.96 -33.45
CA LYS A 324 13.59 -18.10 -34.55
C LYS A 324 14.16 -16.71 -34.89
N PRO A 325 15.47 -16.60 -35.15
CA PRO A 325 16.04 -15.34 -35.61
C PRO A 325 15.36 -14.97 -36.94
N VAL A 326 14.73 -13.81 -36.97
CA VAL A 326 14.21 -13.20 -38.19
C VAL A 326 15.43 -12.94 -39.08
N LYS A 327 15.48 -13.60 -40.25
CA LYS A 327 16.46 -13.35 -41.31
C LYS A 327 16.05 -12.13 -42.12
#